data_AF-A0A849DWP1-F1
#
_entry.id   AF-A0A849DWP1-F1
#
_cell.length_a   1.000
_cell.length_b   1.000
_cell.length_c   1.000
_cell.angle_alpha   90.00
_cell.angle_beta   90.00
_cell.angle_gamma   90.00
#
_symmetry.space_group_name_H-M   'P 1'
#
loop_
_entity.id
_entity.type
_entity.pdbx_description
1 polymer ?
#
loop_
_entity_poly.entity_id
_entity_poly.type
_entity_poly.pdbx_seq_one_letter_code
_entity_poly.pdbx_strand_id
1 'polypeptide(L)' 'MPPETRLRKVTLLTDIILNHLKANDGFMPITEKSPPAKINDLFGVSKKTYKKAIGALYKKRLIEFTDAGTKLVEK' A
#
# COMPACT_ATOMS: atom_id res chain seq x y z
N MET A 1 10.45 12.11 25.23
CA MET A 1 9.68 11.28 24.26
C MET A 1 10.53 10.07 23.88
N PRO A 2 10.00 8.83 23.99
CA PRO A 2 10.79 7.60 23.83
C PRO A 2 11.01 7.22 22.34
N PRO A 3 12.14 6.54 22.02
CA PRO A 3 12.53 6.19 20.66
C PRO A 3 12.03 4.79 20.26
N GLU A 4 10.78 4.68 19.79
CA GLU A 4 10.22 3.40 19.27
C GLU A 4 9.58 3.52 17.88
N THR A 5 9.86 4.59 17.12
CA THR A 5 9.11 4.91 15.89
C THR A 5 9.77 4.37 14.61
N ARG A 6 10.34 3.17 14.62
CA ARG A 6 10.92 2.60 13.38
C ARG A 6 10.06 1.52 12.71
N LEU A 7 9.16 0.85 13.44
CA LEU A 7 8.31 -0.23 12.91
C LEU A 7 6.84 0.16 12.65
N ARG A 8 6.29 1.22 13.29
CA ARG A 8 4.88 1.64 13.06
C ARG A 8 4.58 2.14 11.65
N LYS A 9 5.57 2.72 10.96
CA LYS A 9 5.33 3.40 9.67
C LYS A 9 4.87 2.47 8.55
N VAL A 10 5.36 1.21 8.53
CA VAL A 10 5.00 0.27 7.45
C VAL A 10 3.59 -0.28 7.64
N THR A 11 3.20 -0.58 8.87
CA THR A 11 1.84 -1.06 9.20
C THR A 11 0.78 0.00 8.93
N LEU A 12 1.06 1.26 9.28
CA LEU A 12 0.14 2.37 8.96
C LEU A 12 -0.06 2.55 7.45
N LEU A 13 1.00 2.37 6.67
CA LEU A 13 0.94 2.43 5.21
C LEU A 13 0.05 1.34 4.62
N THR A 14 0.16 0.11 5.12
CA THR A 14 -0.68 -0.99 4.66
C THR A 14 -2.15 -0.72 4.95
N ASP A 15 -2.48 -0.18 6.12
CA ASP A 15 -3.84 0.24 6.47
C ASP A 15 -4.36 1.37 5.58
N ILE A 16 -3.54 2.40 5.30
CA ILE A 16 -3.94 3.50 4.41
C ILE A 16 -4.25 2.99 3.00
N ILE A 17 -3.41 2.09 2.45
CA ILE A 17 -3.62 1.50 1.13
C ILE A 17 -4.89 0.64 1.12
N LEU A 18 -5.10 -0.18 2.15
CA LEU A 18 -6.32 -1.00 2.30
C LEU A 18 -7.57 -0.12 2.38
N ASN A 19 -7.53 0.95 3.18
CA ASN A 19 -8.66 1.86 3.33
C ASN A 19 -8.95 2.61 2.01
N HIS A 20 -7.90 3.03 1.29
CA HIS A 20 -8.04 3.62 -0.04
C HIS A 20 -8.66 2.65 -1.04
N LEU A 21 -8.21 1.40 -1.05
CA LEU A 21 -8.78 0.36 -1.88
C LEU A 21 -10.25 0.13 -1.51
N LYS A 22 -10.58 -0.06 -0.23
CA LYS A 22 -11.97 -0.21 0.26
C LYS A 22 -12.86 0.96 -0.16
N ALA A 23 -12.34 2.20 -0.11
CA ALA A 23 -13.07 3.39 -0.53
C ALA A 23 -13.25 3.48 -2.06
N ASN A 24 -12.44 2.78 -2.85
CA ASN A 24 -12.52 2.71 -4.31
C ASN A 24 -13.03 1.33 -4.79
N ASP A 25 -14.03 0.76 -4.11
CA ASP A 25 -14.65 -0.53 -4.47
C ASP A 25 -13.70 -1.74 -4.43
N GLY A 26 -12.64 -1.63 -3.63
CA GLY A 26 -11.59 -2.62 -3.59
C GLY A 26 -10.74 -2.64 -4.85
N PHE A 27 -10.68 -1.57 -5.66
CA PHE A 27 -9.85 -1.53 -6.85
C PHE A 27 -9.16 -0.18 -7.02
N MET A 28 -7.89 -0.21 -7.41
CA MET A 28 -7.13 1.01 -7.67
C MET A 28 -6.23 0.82 -8.88
N PRO A 29 -6.24 1.74 -9.86
CA PRO A 29 -5.39 1.67 -11.06
C PRO A 29 -3.93 2.10 -10.76
N ILE A 30 -3.41 1.75 -9.59
CA ILE A 30 -2.01 1.99 -9.19
C ILE A 30 -1.43 0.70 -8.60
N THR A 31 -0.14 0.44 -8.83
CA THR A 31 0.53 -0.79 -8.38
C THR A 31 1.94 -0.49 -7.85
N GLU A 32 2.71 -1.53 -7.45
CA GLU A 32 4.13 -1.38 -7.08
C GLU A 32 5.02 -0.83 -8.19
N LYS A 33 4.56 -0.91 -9.44
CA LYS A 33 5.25 -0.38 -10.61
C LYS A 33 4.98 1.12 -10.81
N SER A 34 4.05 1.70 -10.06
CA SER A 34 3.77 3.13 -10.13
C SER A 34 5.03 3.97 -9.85
N PRO A 35 5.17 5.12 -10.53
CA PRO A 35 6.34 5.97 -10.36
C PRO A 35 6.44 6.46 -8.91
N PRO A 36 7.67 6.60 -8.38
CA PRO A 36 7.92 7.05 -7.01
C PRO A 36 7.25 8.39 -6.71
N ALA A 37 7.15 9.28 -7.71
CA ALA A 37 6.45 10.55 -7.61
C ALA A 37 4.96 10.37 -7.27
N LYS A 38 4.21 9.51 -7.99
CA LYS A 38 2.80 9.24 -7.70
C LYS A 38 2.58 8.61 -6.32
N ILE A 39 3.45 7.68 -5.93
CA ILE A 39 3.34 7.01 -4.62
C ILE A 39 3.61 8.01 -3.49
N ASN A 40 4.59 8.88 -3.68
CA ASN A 40 4.93 9.91 -2.71
C ASN A 40 3.83 10.99 -2.63
N ASP A 41 3.23 11.34 -3.75
CA ASP A 41 2.13 12.30 -3.83
C ASP A 41 0.84 11.77 -3.16
N LEU A 42 0.47 10.51 -3.45
CA LEU A 42 -0.75 9.90 -2.90
C LEU A 42 -0.62 9.48 -1.43
N PHE A 43 0.52 8.90 -1.04
CA PHE A 43 0.70 8.27 0.27
C PHE A 43 1.78 8.91 1.13
N GLY A 44 2.47 9.95 0.64
CA GLY A 44 3.53 10.63 1.38
C GLY A 44 4.80 9.80 1.61
N VAL A 45 4.99 8.68 0.91
CA VAL A 45 6.03 7.68 1.24
C VAL A 45 6.99 7.39 0.10
N SER A 46 8.20 6.95 0.43
CA SER A 46 9.18 6.53 -0.57
C SER A 46 8.83 5.17 -1.20
N LYS A 47 9.28 4.96 -2.44
CA LYS A 47 9.14 3.70 -3.20
C LYS A 47 9.60 2.44 -2.43
N LYS A 48 10.66 2.55 -1.61
CA LYS A 48 11.15 1.45 -0.75
C LYS A 48 10.11 1.03 0.30
N THR A 49 9.44 1.99 0.93
CA THR A 49 8.45 1.73 1.99
C THR A 49 7.15 1.21 1.38
N TYR A 50 6.71 1.79 0.26
CA TYR A 50 5.55 1.31 -0.47
C TYR A 50 5.71 -0.14 -0.94
N LYS A 51 6.86 -0.48 -1.56
CA LYS A 51 7.15 -1.85 -1.98
C LYS A 51 7.12 -2.84 -0.81
N LYS A 52 7.59 -2.44 0.37
CA LYS A 52 7.46 -3.26 1.59
C LYS A 52 6.01 -3.44 2.04
N ALA A 53 5.21 -2.37 2.04
CA ALA A 53 3.81 -2.40 2.44
C ALA A 53 2.96 -3.27 1.49
N ILE A 54 3.01 -2.98 0.20
CA ILE A 54 2.35 -3.75 -0.87
C ILE A 54 2.79 -5.21 -0.87
N GLY A 55 4.09 -5.49 -0.75
CA GLY A 55 4.58 -6.87 -0.68
C GLY A 55 4.10 -7.62 0.56
N ALA A 56 3.94 -6.94 1.70
CA ALA A 56 3.36 -7.51 2.92
C ALA A 56 1.85 -7.78 2.75
N LEU A 57 1.10 -6.86 2.15
CA LEU A 57 -0.33 -7.04 1.85
C LEU A 57 -0.58 -8.19 0.87
N TYR A 58 0.26 -8.31 -0.16
CA TYR A 58 0.19 -9.39 -1.14
C TYR A 58 0.50 -10.75 -0.49
N LYS A 59 1.55 -10.83 0.35
CA LYS A 59 1.86 -12.04 1.13
C LYS A 59 0.73 -12.42 2.09
N LYS A 60 0.04 -11.43 2.65
CA LYS A 60 -1.15 -11.64 3.50
C LYS A 60 -2.42 -11.96 2.71
N ARG A 61 -2.36 -12.04 1.37
CA ARG A 61 -3.53 -12.25 0.49
C ARG A 61 -4.64 -11.23 0.72
N LEU A 62 -4.28 -10.00 1.06
CA LEU A 62 -5.24 -8.90 1.25
C LEU A 62 -5.44 -8.12 -0.05
N ILE A 63 -4.42 -8.10 -0.92
CA ILE A 63 -4.46 -7.44 -2.22
C ILE A 63 -3.92 -8.37 -3.31
N GLU A 64 -4.37 -8.14 -4.53
CA GLU A 64 -3.97 -8.83 -5.75
C GLU A 64 -3.55 -7.80 -6.81
N PHE A 65 -2.50 -8.08 -7.57
CA PHE A 65 -2.10 -7.26 -8.70
C PHE A 65 -2.69 -7.84 -9.97
N THR A 66 -3.49 -7.04 -10.65
CA THR A 66 -4.03 -7.33 -11.98
C THR A 66 -3.37 -6.40 -13.00
N ASP A 67 -3.51 -6.71 -14.28
CA ASP A 67 -2.98 -5.88 -15.36
C ASP A 67 -3.56 -4.45 -15.35
N ALA A 68 -4.79 -4.31 -14.85
CA ALA A 68 -5.49 -3.04 -14.72
C ALA A 68 -5.10 -2.25 -13.45
N GLY A 69 -4.54 -2.88 -12.42
CA GLY A 69 -4.29 -2.22 -11.14
C GLY A 69 -4.18 -3.16 -9.94
N THR A 70 -4.18 -2.58 -8.74
CA THR A 70 -4.26 -3.32 -7.47
C THR A 70 -5.71 -3.50 -7.09
N LYS A 71 -6.11 -4.75 -6.81
CA LYS A 71 -7.42 -5.11 -6.29
C LYS A 71 -7.31 -5.58 -4.85
N LEU A 72 -8.27 -5.26 -4.02
CA LEU A 72 -8.47 -5.81 -2.68
C LEU A 72 -9.13 -7.18 -2.82
N VAL A 73 -8.56 -8.18 -2.16
CA VAL A 73 -9.08 -9.55 -2.09
C VAL A 73 -9.34 -10.00 -0.65
N GLU A 74 -9.20 -9.09 0.32
CA GLU A 74 -9.57 -9.30 1.72
C GLU A 74 -11.05 -9.72 1.79
N LYS A 75 -11.31 -10.89 2.38
CA LYS A 75 -12.62 -11.54 2.51
C LYS A 75 -13.08 -11.53 3.96
#